data_AF-A0A1F6EZC3-F1
#
_entry.id   AF-A0A1F6EZC3-F1
#
_cell.length_a   1.000
_cell.length_b   1.000
_cell.length_c   1.000
_cell.angle_alpha   90.00
_cell.angle_beta   90.00
_cell.angle_gamma   90.00
#
_symmetry.space_group_name_H-M   'P 1'
#
loop_
_entity.id
_entity.type
_entity.pdbx_description
1 polymer ?
#
loop_
_entity_poly.entity_id
_entity_poly.type
_entity_poly.pdbx_seq_one_letter_code
_entity_poly.pdbx_strand_id
1 'polypeptide(L)'
;MAKKFNERYGEKGSLFQSSYCARIVDDDNYFRYVSAYIQVKNSFDVHPKGYNWARDNFDEAYAWASTYPYSSLGDYVGTFDRPIVDKEFLASLYSPEEYREFARDVILDRNMPDDFKLHSTDSFE
;
A
#
# COMPACT_ATOMS: atom_id res chain seq x y z
N MET A 1 6.94 25.98 1.13
CA MET A 1 6.77 24.89 2.13
C MET A 1 8.12 24.37 2.62
N ALA A 2 9.01 23.89 1.74
CA ALA A 2 10.35 23.40 2.13
C ALA A 2 11.19 24.42 2.93
N LYS A 3 11.28 25.68 2.49
CA LYS A 3 12.02 26.74 3.22
C LYS A 3 11.59 26.90 4.69
N LYS A 4 10.27 26.93 4.95
CA LYS A 4 9.72 27.07 6.30
C LYS A 4 10.04 25.86 7.18
N PHE A 5 10.04 24.66 6.62
CA PHE A 5 10.43 23.44 7.33
C PHE A 5 11.93 23.48 7.69
N ASN A 6 12.76 23.80 6.70
CA ASN A 6 14.22 23.90 6.85
C ASN A 6 14.60 24.93 7.93
N GLU A 7 14.01 26.12 7.92
CA GLU A 7 14.24 27.15 8.93
C GLU A 7 13.81 26.71 10.33
N ARG A 8 12.70 25.97 10.45
CA ARG A 8 12.18 25.49 11.74
C ARG A 8 13.04 24.41 12.37
N TYR A 9 13.60 23.50 11.57
CA TYR A 9 14.32 22.32 12.05
C TYR A 9 15.83 22.37 11.82
N GLY A 10 16.35 23.43 11.21
CA GLY A 10 17.78 23.58 10.92
C GLY A 10 18.27 22.76 9.72
N GLU A 11 17.35 22.19 8.94
CA GLU A 11 17.65 21.35 7.78
C GLU A 11 18.08 22.18 6.56
N LYS A 12 18.75 21.53 5.59
CA LYS A 12 19.19 22.15 4.33
C LYS A 12 18.84 21.27 3.13
N GLY A 13 18.54 21.91 2.00
CA GLY A 13 18.26 21.21 0.74
C GLY A 13 16.78 21.15 0.38
N SER A 14 16.45 20.30 -0.59
CA SER A 14 15.07 20.06 -1.03
C SER A 14 14.41 19.03 -0.12
N LEU A 15 13.17 19.32 0.32
CA LEU A 15 12.35 18.37 1.08
C LEU A 15 11.74 17.28 0.17
N PHE A 16 11.50 17.62 -1.10
CA PHE A 16 10.91 16.72 -2.08
C PHE A 16 11.97 16.34 -3.12
N GLN A 17 12.01 15.07 -3.50
CA GLN A 17 13.00 14.55 -4.43
C GLN A 17 12.76 15.03 -5.88
N SER A 18 11.50 15.19 -6.27
CA SER A 18 11.08 15.64 -7.61
C SER A 18 9.64 16.18 -7.60
N SER A 19 9.11 16.56 -8.76
CA SER A 19 7.68 16.85 -8.94
C SER A 19 6.83 15.61 -8.70
N TYR A 20 5.65 15.80 -8.12
CA TYR A 20 4.68 14.72 -7.93
C TYR A 20 4.21 14.12 -9.26
N CYS A 21 4.12 12.79 -9.32
CA CYS A 21 3.54 12.05 -10.43
C CYS A 21 2.13 11.59 -10.08
N ALA A 22 1.18 11.77 -11.01
CA ALA A 22 -0.21 11.34 -10.86
C ALA A 22 -0.57 10.35 -11.97
N ARG A 23 -1.37 9.32 -11.62
CA ARG A 23 -2.02 8.43 -12.59
C ARG A 23 -3.49 8.32 -12.24
N ILE A 24 -4.34 8.34 -13.26
CA ILE A 24 -5.78 8.13 -13.09
C ILE A 24 -6.01 6.63 -12.90
N VAL A 25 -6.79 6.28 -11.88
CA VAL A 25 -7.37 4.93 -11.75
C VAL A 25 -8.73 4.98 -12.44
N ASP A 26 -8.80 4.43 -13.64
CA ASP A 26 -9.95 4.53 -14.54
C ASP A 26 -10.77 3.23 -14.64
N ASP A 27 -10.31 2.15 -14.03
CA ASP A 27 -11.04 0.89 -13.94
C ASP A 27 -10.95 0.21 -12.56
N ASP A 28 -11.90 -0.69 -12.30
CA ASP A 28 -12.06 -1.37 -11.01
C ASP A 28 -10.93 -2.39 -10.73
N ASN A 29 -10.38 -3.04 -11.76
CA ASN A 29 -9.27 -3.99 -11.59
C ASN A 29 -8.02 -3.24 -11.16
N TYR A 30 -7.72 -2.12 -11.81
CA TYR A 30 -6.61 -1.27 -11.44
C TYR A 30 -6.80 -0.70 -10.04
N PHE A 31 -8.02 -0.27 -9.66
CA PHE A 31 -8.30 0.15 -8.28
C PHE A 31 -7.98 -0.95 -7.26
N ARG A 32 -8.44 -2.18 -7.50
CA ARG A 32 -8.19 -3.32 -6.61
C ARG A 32 -6.69 -3.56 -6.46
N TYR A 33 -5.93 -3.53 -7.55
CA TYR A 33 -4.47 -3.65 -7.51
C TYR A 33 -3.82 -2.54 -6.69
N VAL A 34 -4.18 -1.27 -6.96
CA VAL A 34 -3.64 -0.11 -6.26
C VAL A 34 -3.91 -0.19 -4.77
N SER A 35 -5.08 -0.70 -4.37
CA SER A 35 -5.40 -0.96 -2.96
C SER A 35 -4.39 -1.92 -2.33
N ALA A 36 -4.17 -3.10 -2.92
CA ALA A 36 -3.19 -4.07 -2.40
C ALA A 36 -1.75 -3.53 -2.43
N TYR A 37 -1.38 -2.81 -3.48
CA TYR A 37 -0.06 -2.16 -3.61
C TYR A 37 0.18 -1.17 -2.46
N ILE A 38 -0.75 -0.24 -2.24
CA ILE A 38 -0.61 0.82 -1.22
C ILE A 38 -0.64 0.23 0.19
N GLN A 39 -1.57 -0.68 0.46
CA GLN A 39 -1.82 -1.14 1.83
C GLN A 39 -0.90 -2.27 2.26
N VAL A 40 -0.54 -3.18 1.35
CA VAL A 40 0.20 -4.41 1.65
C VAL A 40 1.61 -4.35 1.11
N LYS A 41 1.80 -4.16 -0.20
CA LYS A 41 3.15 -4.17 -0.80
C LYS A 41 4.05 -3.08 -0.19
N ASN A 42 3.57 -1.83 -0.10
CA ASN A 42 4.36 -0.75 0.50
C ASN A 42 4.70 -1.02 1.97
N SER A 43 3.77 -1.63 2.72
CA SER A 43 4.03 -2.06 4.11
C SER A 43 5.11 -3.14 4.16
N PHE A 44 5.11 -4.07 3.19
CA PHE A 44 6.13 -5.12 3.09
C PHE A 44 7.50 -4.56 2.69
N ASP A 45 7.55 -3.53 1.84
CA ASP A 45 8.79 -2.86 1.44
C ASP A 45 9.52 -2.21 2.64
N VAL A 46 8.76 -1.72 3.63
CA VAL A 46 9.30 -1.14 4.87
C VAL A 46 9.35 -2.13 6.04
N HIS A 47 9.06 -3.41 5.80
CA HIS A 47 9.09 -4.44 6.84
C HIS A 47 10.53 -4.60 7.38
N PRO A 48 10.74 -4.75 8.71
CA PRO A 48 12.08 -4.82 9.31
C PRO A 48 12.99 -5.95 8.78
N LYS A 49 12.38 -7.02 8.28
CA LYS A 49 13.07 -8.17 7.67
C LYS A 49 13.21 -8.06 6.13
N GLY A 50 12.74 -6.97 5.54
CA GLY A 50 12.74 -6.70 4.10
C GLY A 50 11.62 -7.39 3.32
N TYR A 51 11.41 -6.92 2.09
CA TYR A 51 10.33 -7.36 1.19
C TYR A 51 10.37 -8.86 0.88
N ASN A 52 11.54 -9.41 0.52
CA ASN A 52 11.65 -10.83 0.14
C ASN A 52 11.22 -11.75 1.28
N TRP A 53 11.66 -11.45 2.51
CA TRP A 53 11.23 -12.20 3.69
C TRP A 53 9.72 -12.06 3.91
N ALA A 54 9.18 -10.84 3.77
CA ALA A 54 7.76 -10.57 3.96
C ALA A 54 6.87 -11.30 2.95
N ARG A 55 7.29 -11.34 1.68
CA ARG A 55 6.64 -12.11 0.61
C ARG A 55 6.63 -13.60 0.93
N ASP A 56 7.77 -14.15 1.33
CA ASP A 56 7.92 -15.59 1.59
C ASP A 56 7.24 -16.03 2.91
N ASN A 57 7.01 -15.09 3.84
CA ASN A 57 6.35 -15.29 5.14
C ASN A 57 5.06 -14.45 5.24
N PHE A 58 4.21 -14.53 4.21
CA PHE A 58 3.07 -13.64 4.01
C PHE A 58 2.19 -13.46 5.26
N ASP A 59 1.83 -14.55 5.94
CA ASP A 59 0.89 -14.48 7.07
C ASP A 59 1.47 -13.69 8.26
N GLU A 60 2.74 -13.91 8.58
CA GLU A 60 3.44 -13.15 9.61
C GLU A 60 3.61 -11.68 9.21
N ALA A 61 3.96 -11.43 7.95
CA ALA A 61 4.16 -10.08 7.43
C ALA A 61 2.84 -9.30 7.34
N TYR A 62 1.74 -9.95 6.97
CA TYR A 62 0.41 -9.35 6.91
C TYR A 62 -0.12 -9.00 8.31
N ALA A 63 0.12 -9.88 9.29
CA ALA A 63 -0.18 -9.58 10.69
C ALA A 63 0.60 -8.36 11.19
N TRP A 64 1.90 -8.28 10.88
CA TRP A 64 2.72 -7.11 11.19
C TRP A 64 2.18 -5.85 10.49
N ALA A 65 1.89 -5.93 9.19
CA ALA A 65 1.42 -4.80 8.39
C ALA A 65 0.07 -4.27 8.89
N SER A 66 -0.79 -5.14 9.43
CA SER A 66 -2.07 -4.77 10.05
C SER A 66 -1.88 -3.88 11.28
N THR A 67 -0.73 -3.99 11.96
CA THR A 67 -0.37 -3.16 13.13
C THR A 67 0.51 -1.96 12.76
N TYR A 68 0.91 -1.82 11.49
CA TYR A 68 1.82 -0.77 11.06
C TYR A 68 1.09 0.59 11.06
N PRO A 69 1.50 1.56 11.90
CA PRO A 69 0.69 2.76 12.13
C PRO A 69 0.64 3.69 10.91
N TYR A 70 1.56 3.57 9.97
CA TYR A 70 1.66 4.42 8.78
C TYR A 70 1.00 3.80 7.53
N SER A 71 0.23 2.73 7.69
CA SER A 71 -0.65 2.16 6.66
C SER A 71 -2.09 2.17 7.15
N SER A 72 -3.05 2.24 6.23
CA SER A 72 -4.49 2.14 6.51
C SER A 72 -4.97 0.68 6.61
N LEU A 73 -4.13 -0.32 6.31
CA LEU A 73 -4.52 -1.73 6.34
C LEU A 73 -5.19 -2.11 7.65
N GLY A 74 -4.61 -1.66 8.77
CA GLY A 74 -5.14 -1.91 10.11
C GLY A 74 -6.55 -1.39 10.35
N ASP A 75 -6.98 -0.31 9.69
CA ASP A 75 -8.36 0.19 9.81
C ASP A 75 -9.36 -0.72 9.09
N TYR A 76 -8.97 -1.30 7.95
CA TYR A 76 -9.83 -2.19 7.17
C TYR A 76 -9.97 -3.57 7.82
N VAL A 77 -8.90 -4.08 8.44
CA VAL A 77 -8.94 -5.38 9.14
C VAL A 77 -9.40 -5.27 10.61
N GLY A 78 -9.67 -4.06 11.10
CA GLY A 78 -10.21 -3.81 12.45
C GLY A 78 -9.19 -3.76 13.58
N THR A 79 -7.89 -3.64 13.27
CA THR A 79 -6.85 -3.37 14.28
C THR A 79 -6.92 -1.94 14.80
N PHE A 80 -7.31 -1.00 13.93
CA PHE A 80 -7.52 0.41 14.25
C PHE A 80 -8.94 0.84 13.89
N ASP A 81 -9.38 1.94 14.50
CA ASP A 81 -10.63 2.62 14.13
C ASP A 81 -10.39 4.13 14.06
N ARG A 82 -9.59 4.56 13.08
CA ARG A 82 -9.23 5.96 12.93
C ARG A 82 -10.30 6.73 12.17
N PRO A 83 -10.80 7.86 12.69
CA PRO A 83 -11.89 8.62 12.07
C PRO A 83 -11.49 9.29 10.74
N ILE A 84 -10.20 9.28 10.38
CA ILE A 84 -9.71 9.88 9.14
C ILE A 84 -9.85 8.94 7.93
N VAL A 85 -10.09 7.65 8.20
CA VAL A 85 -10.12 6.60 7.17
C VAL A 85 -11.57 6.23 6.89
N ASP A 86 -11.98 6.43 5.64
CA ASP A 86 -13.26 5.91 5.14
C ASP A 86 -13.09 4.43 4.79
N LYS A 87 -13.90 3.59 5.42
CA LYS A 87 -13.87 2.14 5.28
C LYS A 87 -14.99 1.60 4.39
N GLU A 88 -16.01 2.41 4.11
CA GLU A 88 -17.26 1.93 3.51
C GLU A 88 -17.03 1.35 2.12
N PHE A 89 -16.26 2.05 1.28
CA PHE A 89 -16.05 1.64 -0.10
C PHE A 89 -15.30 0.31 -0.19
N LEU A 90 -14.14 0.17 0.47
CA LEU A 90 -13.39 -1.08 0.41
C LEU A 90 -14.11 -2.23 1.13
N ALA A 91 -14.82 -1.97 2.23
CA ALA A 91 -15.65 -2.96 2.89
C ALA A 91 -16.83 -3.44 2.02
N SER A 92 -17.28 -2.63 1.05
CA SER A 92 -18.29 -3.05 0.08
C SER A 92 -17.75 -4.01 -0.99
N LEU A 93 -16.42 -4.05 -1.19
CA LEU A 93 -15.77 -4.88 -2.19
C LEU A 93 -15.23 -6.19 -1.62
N TYR A 94 -14.77 -6.17 -0.37
CA TYR A 94 -14.13 -7.29 0.29
C TYR A 94 -14.49 -7.36 1.77
N SER A 95 -14.74 -8.56 2.27
CA SER A 95 -14.50 -8.86 3.69
C SER A 95 -13.01 -8.83 4.01
N PRO A 96 -12.61 -8.64 5.28
CA PRO A 96 -11.20 -8.63 5.67
C PRO A 96 -10.42 -9.88 5.24
N GLU A 97 -11.06 -11.05 5.25
CA GLU A 97 -10.43 -12.32 4.83
C GLU A 97 -10.31 -12.42 3.30
N GLU A 98 -11.35 -12.01 2.55
CA GLU A 98 -11.26 -11.95 1.09
C GLU A 98 -10.18 -10.97 0.62
N TYR A 99 -10.04 -9.83 1.30
CA TYR A 99 -8.99 -8.87 0.99
C TYR A 99 -7.59 -9.42 1.27
N ARG A 100 -7.43 -10.17 2.37
CA ARG A 100 -6.17 -10.83 2.69
C ARG A 100 -5.76 -11.84 1.62
N GLU A 101 -6.68 -12.69 1.18
CA GLU A 101 -6.37 -13.69 0.15
C GLU A 101 -6.12 -13.03 -1.22
N PHE A 102 -6.89 -11.99 -1.57
CA PHE A 102 -6.60 -11.17 -2.75
C PHE A 102 -5.20 -10.55 -2.69
N ALA A 103 -4.83 -9.95 -1.56
CA ALA A 103 -3.49 -9.39 -1.37
C ALA A 103 -2.40 -10.46 -1.43
N ARG A 104 -2.65 -11.67 -0.92
CA ARG A 104 -1.74 -12.81 -1.05
C ARG A 104 -1.48 -13.14 -2.51
N ASP A 105 -2.54 -13.22 -3.31
CA ASP A 105 -2.43 -13.51 -4.73
C ASP A 105 -1.67 -12.42 -5.49
N VAL A 106 -1.92 -11.13 -5.17
CA VAL A 106 -1.16 -10.00 -5.74
C VAL A 106 0.33 -10.07 -5.37
N ILE A 107 0.68 -10.34 -4.10
CA ILE A 107 2.07 -10.38 -3.64
C ILE A 107 2.84 -11.58 -4.22
N LEU A 108 2.15 -12.71 -4.44
CA LEU A 108 2.74 -13.94 -4.97
C LEU A 108 2.62 -14.08 -6.50
N ASP A 109 2.08 -13.06 -7.18
CA ASP A 109 1.81 -13.06 -8.63
C ASP A 109 1.00 -14.28 -9.08
N ARG A 110 -0.01 -14.64 -8.27
CA ARG A 110 -0.93 -15.76 -8.54
C ARG A 110 -2.20 -15.22 -9.16
N ASN A 111 -2.65 -15.87 -10.24
CA ASN A 111 -3.96 -15.60 -10.87
C ASN A 111 -4.23 -14.13 -11.21
N MET A 112 -3.20 -13.31 -11.46
CA MET A 112 -3.42 -11.93 -11.91
C MET A 112 -3.90 -11.93 -13.37
N PRO A 113 -5.07 -11.35 -13.65
CA PRO A 113 -5.53 -11.14 -15.03
C PRO A 113 -4.49 -10.34 -15.85
N ASP A 114 -4.40 -10.58 -17.16
CA ASP A 114 -3.28 -10.08 -17.98
C ASP A 114 -3.17 -8.54 -18.05
N ASP A 115 -4.28 -7.83 -17.83
CA ASP A 115 -4.33 -6.36 -17.67
C ASP A 115 -3.55 -5.86 -16.43
N PHE A 116 -3.44 -6.66 -15.37
CA PHE A 116 -2.65 -6.29 -14.18
C PHE A 116 -1.14 -6.28 -14.45
N LYS A 117 -0.66 -7.13 -15.37
CA LYS A 117 0.77 -7.23 -15.71
C LYS A 117 1.25 -6.05 -16.57
N LEU A 118 0.36 -5.47 -17.36
CA LEU A 118 0.60 -4.24 -18.12
C LEU A 118 0.86 -3.05 -17.19
N HIS A 119 0.12 -2.96 -16.08
CA HIS A 119 0.33 -1.88 -15.13
C HIS A 119 1.54 -2.12 -14.21
N SER A 120 1.92 -3.36 -13.87
CA SER A 120 3.05 -3.60 -12.96
C SER A 120 4.42 -3.34 -13.58
N THR A 121 4.57 -3.51 -14.90
CA THR A 121 5.84 -3.36 -15.62
C THR A 121 6.18 -1.92 -16.00
N ASP A 122 5.18 -1.07 -16.25
CA ASP A 122 5.38 0.33 -16.66
C ASP A 122 5.34 1.33 -15.50
N SER A 123 5.04 0.91 -14.27
CA SER A 123 4.58 1.88 -13.26
C SER A 123 5.65 2.66 -12.51
N PHE A 124 6.90 2.20 -12.33
CA PHE A 124 7.86 2.91 -11.47
C PHE A 124 9.35 2.60 -11.75
N GLU A 125 9.78 2.52 -13.02
CA GLU A 125 11.20 2.70 -13.39
C GLU A 125 11.50 4.16 -13.77
#